data_AF-A0A7R9K9M8-F1
#
_entry.id   AF-A0A7R9K9M8-F1
#
_cell.length_a   1.000
_cell.length_b   1.000
_cell.length_c   1.000
_cell.angle_alpha   90.00
_cell.angle_beta   90.00
_cell.angle_gamma   90.00
#
_symmetry.space_group_name_H-M   'P 1'
#
loop_
_entity.id
_entity.type
_entity.pdbx_description
1 polymer ?
#
loop_
_entity_poly.entity_id
_entity_poly.type
_entity_poly.pdbx_seq_one_letter_code
_entity_poly.pdbx_strand_id
1 'polypeptide(L)' 'GYYADLGSNCQIFHICSQGRHGRLKDNVFWCGPGTSFNQISLTCQTSELVDCSLAPTFYYLNDHFLDDLSTIH' A
#
# COMPACT_ATOMS: atom_id res chain seq x y z
N GLY A 1 1.49 -6.50 -3.40
CA GLY A 1 0.90 -5.17 -3.58
C GLY A 1 0.80 -4.45 -2.26
N TYR A 2 0.79 -3.13 -2.32
CA TYR A 2 0.52 -2.21 -1.24
C TYR A 2 -0.93 -1.70 -1.39
N TYR A 3 -1.68 -1.65 -0.30
CA TYR A 3 -3.09 -1.29 -0.32
C TYR A 3 -3.40 -0.34 0.83
N ALA A 4 -3.89 0.85 0.51
CA ALA A 4 -4.36 1.81 1.50
C ALA A 4 -5.62 1.27 2.21
N ASP A 5 -5.66 1.38 3.55
CA ASP A 5 -6.84 1.05 4.34
C ASP A 5 -7.77 2.28 4.42
N LEU A 6 -8.87 2.23 3.66
CA LEU A 6 -9.87 3.29 3.64
C LEU A 6 -10.59 3.49 4.99
N GLY A 7 -10.78 2.42 5.77
CA GLY A 7 -11.44 2.48 7.08
C GLY A 7 -10.61 3.24 8.13
N SER A 8 -9.30 3.30 7.93
CA SER A 8 -8.36 4.09 8.74
C SER A 8 -8.09 5.50 8.20
N ASN A 9 -8.81 5.94 7.17
CA ASN A 9 -8.47 7.13 6.38
C ASN A 9 -7.01 7.09 5.87
N CYS A 10 -6.58 5.92 5.39
CA CYS A 10 -5.25 5.63 4.88
C CYS A 10 -4.10 5.82 5.89
N GLN A 11 -4.37 5.97 7.19
CA GLN A 11 -3.31 5.98 8.20
C GLN A 11 -2.62 4.61 8.34
N ILE A 12 -3.34 3.55 7.98
CA ILE A 12 -2.87 2.18 7.85
C ILE A 12 -2.77 1.82 6.37
N PHE A 13 -1.81 0.98 6.04
CA PHE A 13 -1.74 0.30 4.76
C PHE A 13 -1.30 -1.15 4.93
N HIS A 14 -1.65 -1.96 3.95
CA HIS A 14 -1.35 -3.38 3.88
C HIS A 14 -0.29 -3.64 2.82
N ILE A 15 0.66 -4.51 3.12
CA ILE A 15 1.50 -5.15 2.11
C ILE A 15 1.08 -6.61 2.01
N CYS A 16 0.33 -6.92 0.95
CA CYS A 16 -0.13 -8.26 0.66
C CYS A 16 0.80 -8.93 -0.36
N SER A 17 1.28 -10.13 -0.06
CA SER A 17 2.11 -10.94 -0.95
C SER A 17 1.70 -12.41 -0.95
N GLN A 18 2.09 -13.14 -1.99
CA GLN A 18 1.87 -14.58 -2.04
C GLN A 18 2.78 -15.27 -1.02
N GLY A 19 2.20 -15.84 0.02
CA GLY A 19 2.87 -16.71 0.99
C GLY A 19 2.99 -18.16 0.50
N ARG A 20 3.49 -19.04 1.37
CA ARG A 20 3.63 -20.47 1.05
C ARG A 20 2.28 -21.13 0.80
N HIS A 21 2.26 -22.11 -0.11
CA HIS A 21 1.08 -22.91 -0.45
C HIS A 21 -0.13 -22.08 -0.93
N GLY A 22 0.10 -20.98 -1.65
CA GLY A 22 -0.99 -20.18 -2.20
C GLY A 22 -1.75 -19.33 -1.16
N ARG A 23 -1.32 -19.30 0.10
CA ARG A 23 -1.92 -18.41 1.11
C ARG A 23 -1.46 -16.98 0.91
N LEU A 24 -2.37 -16.03 1.04
CA LEU A 24 -2.03 -14.61 1.07
C LEU A 24 -1.38 -14.28 2.42
N LYS A 25 -0.23 -13.60 2.39
CA LYS A 25 0.38 -12.99 3.57
C LYS A 25 0.01 -11.52 3.57
N ASP A 26 -0.67 -11.08 4.62
CA ASP A 26 -1.01 -9.68 4.86
C ASP A 26 -0.13 -9.12 6.00
N ASN A 27 0.54 -8.00 5.75
CA ASN A 27 1.34 -7.29 6.74
C ASN A 27 0.79 -5.87 6.86
N VAL A 28 0.47 -5.46 8.08
CA VAL A 28 -0.18 -4.17 8.35
C VAL A 28 0.83 -3.17 8.88
N PHE A 29 0.82 -1.96 8.34
CA PHE A 29 1.74 -0.89 8.70
C PHE A 29 0.98 0.40 8.99
N TRP A 30 1.49 1.16 9.95
CA TRP A 30 0.97 2.49 10.27
C TRP A 30 1.95 3.55 9.78
N CYS A 31 1.44 4.58 9.09
CA CYS A 31 2.27 5.65 8.55
C CYS A 31 2.85 6.59 9.62
N GLY A 32 2.23 6.66 10.79
CA GLY A 32 2.60 7.58 11.86
C GLY A 32 1.69 8.82 11.93
N PRO A 33 1.86 9.65 12.97
CA PRO A 33 0.98 10.80 13.21
C PRO A 33 1.03 11.81 12.06
N GLY A 34 -0.13 12.34 11.66
CA GLY A 34 -0.22 13.41 10.64
C GLY A 34 0.06 12.96 9.20
N THR A 35 0.21 11.66 8.97
CA THR A 35 0.50 11.10 7.64
C THR A 35 -0.51 10.04 7.25
N SER A 36 -0.70 9.90 5.95
CA SER A 36 -1.56 8.90 5.32
C SER A 36 -0.83 8.27 4.14
N PHE A 37 -1.12 7.00 3.87
CA PHE A 37 -0.55 6.27 2.74
C PHE A 37 -1.15 6.79 1.43
N ASN A 38 -0.29 7.31 0.56
CA ASN A 38 -0.67 7.72 -0.78
C ASN A 38 -0.50 6.53 -1.72
N GLN A 39 -1.62 5.98 -2.21
CA GLN A 39 -1.62 4.83 -3.11
C GLN A 39 -0.94 5.12 -4.47
N ILE A 40 -0.86 6.39 -4.89
CA ILE A 40 -0.21 6.79 -6.14
C ILE A 40 1.31 6.69 -6.01
N SER A 41 1.86 7.24 -4.93
CA SER A 41 3.32 7.25 -4.71
C SER A 41 3.82 6.02 -3.95
N LEU A 42 2.91 5.22 -3.40
CA LEU A 42 3.17 4.04 -2.57
C LEU A 42 4.05 4.36 -1.35
N THR A 43 3.83 5.54 -0.77
CA THR A 43 4.56 6.06 0.40
C THR A 43 3.62 6.79 1.34
N CYS A 44 4.03 6.95 2.60
CA CYS A 44 3.34 7.81 3.56
C CYS A 44 3.66 9.27 3.28
N GLN A 45 2.63 10.11 3.21
CA GLN A 45 2.74 11.55 2.99
C GLN A 45 1.87 12.31 4.00
N THR A 46 2.09 13.62 4.13
CA THR A 46 1.21 14.47 4.95
C THR A 46 -0.24 14.30 4.52
N SER A 47 -1.14 14.07 5.48
CA SER A 47 -2.54 13.72 5.18
C SER A 47 -3.27 14.74 4.31
N GLU A 48 -2.88 16.02 4.36
CA GLU A 48 -3.44 17.09 3.52
C GLU A 48 -3.18 16.90 2.02
N LEU A 49 -2.17 16.11 1.64
CA LEU A 49 -1.80 15.82 0.25
C LEU A 49 -2.41 14.50 -0.25
N VAL A 50 -3.16 13.78 0.58
CA VAL A 50 -3.66 12.43 0.28
C VAL A 50 -5.18 12.43 0.23
N ASP A 51 -5.74 12.31 -0.97
CA ASP A 51 -7.15 11.93 -1.11
C ASP A 51 -7.27 10.41 -1.01
N CYS A 52 -7.49 9.95 0.22
CA CYS A 52 -7.60 8.53 0.53
C CYS A 52 -8.71 7.83 -0.27
N SER A 53 -9.80 8.54 -0.59
CA SER A 53 -10.95 7.96 -1.30
C SER A 53 -10.61 7.50 -2.71
N LEU A 54 -9.58 8.08 -3.31
CA LEU A 54 -9.11 7.72 -4.66
C LEU A 54 -8.18 6.51 -4.67
N ALA A 55 -7.74 6.01 -3.51
CA ALA A 55 -6.78 4.90 -3.45
C ALA A 55 -7.15 3.70 -4.34
N PRO A 56 -8.40 3.17 -4.36
CA PRO A 56 -8.73 2.02 -5.20
C PRO A 56 -8.49 2.23 -6.70
N THR A 57 -8.56 3.47 -7.19
CA THR A 57 -8.30 3.80 -8.60
C THR A 57 -6.84 3.59 -9.01
N PHE A 58 -5.93 3.51 -8.03
CA PHE A 58 -4.48 3.37 -8.23
C PHE A 58 -3.95 1.98 -7.86
N TYR A 59 -4.81 1.01 -7.53
CA TYR A 59 -4.37 -0.35 -7.20
C TYR A 59 -3.61 -1.06 -8.32
N TYR A 60 -3.79 -0.64 -9.58
CA TYR A 60 -3.04 -1.15 -10.74
C TYR A 60 -1.52 -0.86 -10.64
N LEU A 61 -1.11 0.14 -9.84
CA LEU A 61 0.32 0.44 -9.63
C LEU A 61 1.05 -0.68 -8.88
N ASN A 62 0.31 -1.59 -8.24
CA ASN A 62 0.90 -2.77 -7.60
C ASN A 62 1.48 -3.78 -8.58
N ASP A 63 1.02 -3.77 -9.83
CA ASP A 63 1.52 -4.70 -10.87
C ASP A 63 2.94 -4.34 -11.29
N HIS A 64 3.32 -3.05 -11.19
CA HIS A 64 4.67 -2.56 -11.48
C HIS A 64 5.69 -2.90 -10.38
N PHE A 65 5.25 -3.14 -9.15
CA PHE A 65 6.13 -3.46 -8.01
C PHE A 65 6.63 -4.91 -8.03
N LEU A 66 6.02 -5.79 -8.84
CA LEU A 66 6.43 -7.19 -8.95
C LEU A 66 7.75 -7.37 -9.74
N ASP A 67 8.14 -6.38 -10.55
CA ASP A 67 9.39 -6.43 -11.31
C ASP A 67 10.63 -6.10 -10.44
N ASP A 68 10.51 -5.17 -9.49
CA ASP A 68 11.67 -4.69 -8.71
C ASP A 68 12.13 -5.69 -7.62
N LEU A 69 11.20 -6.48 -7.08
CA LEU A 69 11.52 -7.57 -6.14
C LEU A 69 12.02 -8.85 -6.83
N SER A 70 11.86 -8.96 -8.16
CA SER A 70 12.41 -10.08 -8.94
C SER A 70 13.90 -9.90 -9.29
N THR A 71 14.43 -8.68 -9.11
CA THR A 71 15.82 -8.32 -9.44
C THR A 71 16.78 -8.48 -8.25
N ILE A 72 16.27 -8.80 -7.06
CA ILE A 72 17.09 -9.22 -5.91
C ILE A 72 17.19 -10.75 -5.96
N HIS A 73 18.06 -11.26 -6.82
CA HIS A 73 18.55 -12.65 -6.76
C HIS A 73 19.96 -12.67 -6.20
#